data_AF-A0A2V2N068-F1
#
_entry.id   AF-A0A2V2N068-F1
#
_cell.length_a   1.000
_cell.length_b   1.000
_cell.length_c   1.000
_cell.angle_alpha   90.00
_cell.angle_beta   90.00
_cell.angle_gamma   90.00
#
_symmetry.space_group_name_H-M   'P 1'
#
loop_
_entity.id
_entity.type
_entity.pdbx_description
1 polymer ?
#
loop_
_entity_poly.entity_id
_entity_poly.type
_entity_poly.pdbx_seq_one_letter_code
_entity_poly.pdbx_strand_id
1 'polypeptide(L)'
;MDVKTLEKKYWYHLCIDEQGSIMSSVSRIPEKIITDVQRKREEGCISFHPSWRDAVAEGIVADRAGYLSLLRDLSIGLVVRELADNSDKDEASLIHLVRILDEADRSLSKLSEKIEDYYIALNPAELAGYQRNIRSLIDTLTKTTEDPLNRMAKDLQRLQETRTTLAHDIGRLAEKILPNMSALCGPLVSARLLAKAGSKQHLASMPASSLQVFGAGSSLFVHLTAGTNPPKHGIIYQYKGIRHAKRRFRGRVSRVVACQLGIAAKIDLYRGVSDEIFIKKAGERICRAGKET
;
A
#
# COMPACT_ATOMS: atom_id res chain seq x y z
N MET A 1 -10.21 43.55 -31.27
CA MET A 1 -10.99 42.41 -31.82
C MET A 1 -11.61 41.71 -30.64
N ASP A 2 -12.94 41.57 -30.65
CA ASP A 2 -13.69 40.95 -29.56
C ASP A 2 -13.21 39.52 -29.29
N VAL A 3 -12.74 39.27 -28.06
CA VAL A 3 -12.32 37.97 -27.52
C VAL A 3 -13.47 36.95 -27.54
N LYS A 4 -14.70 37.41 -27.78
CA LYS A 4 -15.94 36.60 -27.75
C LYS A 4 -16.13 35.63 -28.93
N THR A 5 -15.27 35.67 -29.96
CA THR A 5 -15.46 34.86 -31.19
C THR A 5 -14.23 34.06 -31.62
N LEU A 6 -13.30 33.76 -30.72
CA LEU A 6 -12.28 32.75 -30.98
C LEU A 6 -12.92 31.36 -30.85
N GLU A 7 -13.00 30.61 -31.94
CA GLU A 7 -13.25 29.17 -31.87
C GLU A 7 -12.26 28.58 -30.85
N LYS A 8 -12.78 28.04 -29.75
CA LYS A 8 -11.99 27.51 -28.64
C LYS A 8 -11.29 26.20 -29.06
N LYS A 9 -10.29 26.34 -29.93
CA LYS A 9 -9.54 25.27 -30.60
C LYS A 9 -8.41 24.68 -29.74
N TYR A 10 -7.81 25.49 -28.88
CA TYR A 10 -6.69 25.12 -28.00
C TYR A 10 -7.06 25.19 -26.52
N TRP A 11 -6.35 24.44 -25.69
CA TRP A 11 -6.58 24.35 -24.24
C TRP A 11 -6.41 25.69 -23.53
N TYR A 12 -5.46 26.53 -23.97
CA TYR A 12 -5.18 27.81 -23.34
C TYR A 12 -6.31 28.82 -23.51
N HIS A 13 -7.21 28.65 -24.50
CA HIS A 13 -8.41 29.46 -24.67
C HIS A 13 -9.43 29.25 -23.54
N LEU A 14 -9.30 28.16 -22.79
CA LEU A 14 -10.13 27.87 -21.62
C LEU A 14 -9.54 28.46 -20.33
N CYS A 15 -8.30 28.96 -20.38
CA CYS A 15 -7.60 29.51 -19.21
C CYS A 15 -7.76 31.04 -19.06
N ILE A 16 -8.59 31.66 -19.90
CA ILE A 16 -8.81 33.11 -19.98
C ILE A 16 -10.20 33.43 -19.43
N ASP A 17 -10.30 34.50 -18.63
CA ASP A 17 -11.58 35.00 -18.13
C ASP A 17 -12.36 35.78 -19.20
N GLU A 18 -13.64 36.10 -18.98
CA GLU A 18 -14.49 36.84 -19.94
C GLU A 18 -13.94 38.22 -20.35
N GLN A 19 -12.95 38.72 -19.62
CA GLN A 19 -12.29 40.02 -19.81
C GLN A 19 -10.90 39.93 -20.48
N GLY A 20 -10.47 38.74 -20.94
CA GLY A 20 -9.21 38.56 -21.66
C GLY A 20 -7.95 38.50 -20.79
N SER A 21 -8.09 38.48 -19.46
CA SER A 21 -6.96 38.37 -18.52
C SER A 21 -6.67 36.91 -18.20
N ILE A 22 -5.38 36.56 -18.10
CA ILE A 22 -4.95 35.22 -17.69
C ILE A 22 -5.35 35.04 -16.22
N MET A 23 -6.14 34.03 -15.90
CA MET A 23 -6.55 33.73 -14.52
C MET A 23 -5.38 33.25 -13.62
N SER A 24 -4.14 33.31 -14.11
CA SER A 24 -2.92 32.83 -13.45
C SER A 24 -2.33 33.79 -12.42
N SER A 25 -3.02 34.87 -12.05
CA SER A 25 -2.55 35.75 -10.96
C SER A 25 -2.55 35.06 -9.60
N VAL A 26 -3.16 33.87 -9.49
CA VAL A 26 -3.15 33.04 -8.29
C VAL A 26 -2.48 31.71 -8.64
N SER A 27 -1.61 31.24 -7.75
CA SER A 27 -0.68 30.11 -7.90
C SER A 27 -1.30 28.73 -8.24
N ARG A 28 -2.60 28.65 -8.57
CA ARG A 28 -3.32 27.46 -9.05
C ARG A 28 -4.42 27.85 -10.04
N ILE A 29 -4.51 27.10 -11.14
CA ILE A 29 -5.62 27.19 -12.09
C ILE A 29 -6.91 26.72 -11.39
N PRO A 30 -8.03 27.44 -11.54
CA PRO A 30 -9.34 27.04 -11.03
C PRO A 30 -9.79 25.64 -11.47
N GLU A 31 -10.41 24.89 -10.56
CA GLU A 31 -10.86 23.51 -10.82
C GLU A 31 -11.87 23.39 -11.97
N LYS A 32 -12.66 24.45 -12.21
CA LYS A 32 -13.60 24.56 -13.34
C LYS A 32 -12.91 24.47 -14.70
N ILE A 33 -11.71 25.05 -14.83
CA ILE A 33 -10.94 25.03 -16.08
C ILE A 33 -10.37 23.64 -16.32
N ILE A 34 -9.88 22.98 -15.27
CA ILE A 34 -9.34 21.62 -15.34
C ILE A 34 -10.43 20.65 -15.82
N THR A 35 -11.65 20.78 -15.28
CA THR A 35 -12.82 19.97 -15.69
C THR A 35 -13.22 20.22 -17.14
N ASP A 36 -13.30 21.48 -17.56
CA ASP A 36 -13.67 21.82 -18.93
C ASP A 36 -12.61 21.34 -19.95
N VAL A 37 -11.33 21.46 -19.62
CA VAL A 37 -10.23 20.95 -20.45
C VAL A 37 -10.32 19.43 -20.57
N GLN A 38 -10.55 18.73 -19.45
CA GLN A 38 -10.69 17.26 -19.45
C GLN A 38 -11.90 16.80 -20.27
N ARG A 39 -13.06 17.42 -20.06
CA ARG A 39 -14.28 17.09 -20.82
C ARG A 39 -14.09 17.28 -22.32
N LYS A 40 -13.55 18.42 -22.74
CA LYS A 40 -13.30 18.68 -24.17
C LYS A 40 -12.20 17.79 -24.77
N ARG A 41 -11.28 17.30 -23.94
CA ARG A 41 -10.28 16.29 -24.34
C ARG A 41 -10.95 14.95 -24.65
N GLU A 42 -11.88 14.51 -23.80
CA GLU A 42 -12.64 13.27 -23.98
C GLU A 42 -13.58 13.34 -25.20
N GLU A 43 -14.16 14.52 -25.46
CA GLU A 43 -14.98 14.80 -26.65
C GLU A 43 -14.17 14.92 -27.96
N GLY A 44 -12.83 14.96 -27.90
CA GLY A 44 -11.97 15.13 -29.08
C GLY A 44 -11.98 16.53 -29.69
N CYS A 45 -12.49 17.53 -28.97
CA CYS A 45 -12.77 18.88 -29.46
C CYS A 45 -11.56 19.85 -29.41
N ILE A 46 -10.40 19.41 -28.91
CA ILE A 46 -9.20 20.24 -28.74
C ILE A 46 -8.02 19.65 -29.50
N SER A 47 -7.32 20.48 -30.27
CA SER A 47 -6.05 20.10 -30.91
C SER A 47 -4.87 20.14 -29.92
N PHE A 48 -4.06 19.08 -29.93
CA PHE A 48 -3.06 18.78 -28.88
C PHE A 48 -1.72 19.51 -28.99
N HIS A 49 -1.40 20.13 -30.13
CA HIS A 49 -0.11 20.76 -30.35
C HIS A 49 -0.21 22.25 -30.71
N PRO A 50 -0.73 23.10 -29.81
CA PRO A 50 -0.57 24.53 -29.97
C PRO A 50 0.92 24.92 -29.93
N SER A 51 1.34 25.81 -30.84
CA SER A 51 2.64 26.44 -30.71
C SER A 51 2.57 27.57 -29.69
N TRP A 52 3.61 27.73 -28.88
CA TRP A 52 3.69 28.84 -27.93
C TRP A 52 3.66 30.21 -28.63
N ARG A 53 4.03 30.27 -29.91
CA ARG A 53 4.02 31.50 -30.71
C ARG A 53 2.60 31.95 -31.03
N ASP A 54 1.70 31.01 -31.27
CA ASP A 54 0.28 31.30 -31.52
C ASP A 54 -0.37 31.86 -30.25
N ALA A 55 -0.07 31.28 -29.10
CA ALA A 55 -0.55 31.76 -27.80
C ALA A 55 -0.04 33.17 -27.45
N VAL A 56 1.19 33.51 -27.84
CA VAL A 56 1.75 34.87 -27.69
C VAL A 56 1.11 35.84 -28.70
N ALA A 57 0.92 35.41 -29.96
CA ALA A 57 0.30 36.22 -31.01
C ALA A 57 -1.17 36.56 -30.69
N GLU A 58 -1.89 35.64 -30.04
CA GLU A 58 -3.26 35.83 -29.56
C GLU A 58 -3.33 36.65 -28.27
N GLY A 59 -2.19 37.04 -27.69
CA GLY A 59 -2.10 37.87 -26.47
C GLY A 59 -2.42 37.13 -25.17
N ILE A 60 -2.42 35.81 -25.20
CA ILE A 60 -2.86 34.94 -24.11
C ILE A 60 -1.74 34.74 -23.09
N VAL A 61 -0.49 34.82 -23.51
CA VAL A 61 0.70 34.70 -22.66
C VAL A 61 1.74 35.71 -23.13
N ALA A 62 2.47 36.31 -22.18
CA ALA A 62 3.45 37.35 -22.49
C ALA A 62 4.67 36.80 -23.26
N ASP A 63 5.10 35.60 -22.92
CA ASP A 63 6.31 34.99 -23.45
C ASP A 63 6.27 33.45 -23.36
N ARG A 64 7.34 32.82 -23.86
CA ARG A 64 7.48 31.36 -23.80
C ARG A 64 7.50 30.84 -22.35
N ALA A 65 8.05 31.60 -21.39
CA ALA A 65 8.08 31.17 -19.99
C ALA A 65 6.67 31.13 -19.39
N GLY A 66 5.84 32.15 -19.65
CA GLY A 66 4.43 32.20 -19.27
C GLY A 66 3.63 31.03 -19.85
N TYR A 67 3.83 30.72 -21.13
CA TYR A 67 3.22 29.55 -21.77
C TYR A 67 3.55 28.23 -21.05
N LEU A 68 4.83 28.01 -20.78
CA LEU A 68 5.29 26.78 -20.12
C LEU A 68 4.81 26.68 -18.67
N SER A 69 4.77 27.79 -17.94
CA SER A 69 4.22 27.81 -16.58
C SER A 69 2.75 27.43 -16.59
N LEU A 70 1.96 28.03 -17.47
CA LEU A 70 0.53 27.73 -17.59
C LEU A 70 0.28 26.27 -17.98
N LEU A 71 1.03 25.75 -18.96
CA LEU A 71 0.94 24.35 -19.37
C LEU A 71 1.32 23.40 -18.22
N ARG A 72 2.37 23.71 -17.47
CA ARG A 72 2.79 22.92 -16.31
C ARG A 72 1.70 22.88 -15.26
N ASP A 73 1.16 24.04 -14.88
CA ASP A 73 0.18 24.14 -13.80
C ASP A 73 -1.13 23.44 -14.20
N LEU A 74 -1.52 23.51 -15.47
CA LEU A 74 -2.66 22.75 -16.02
C LEU A 74 -2.39 21.25 -16.02
N SER A 75 -1.20 20.82 -16.44
CA SER A 75 -0.82 19.41 -16.46
C SER A 75 -0.83 18.81 -15.06
N ILE A 76 -0.27 19.53 -14.08
CA ILE A 76 -0.31 19.12 -12.66
C ILE A 76 -1.76 19.06 -12.19
N GLY A 77 -2.58 20.07 -12.50
CA GLY A 77 -4.00 20.10 -12.12
C GLY A 77 -4.79 18.91 -12.66
N LEU A 78 -4.62 18.57 -13.94
CA LEU A 78 -5.25 17.42 -14.57
C LEU A 78 -4.82 16.10 -13.91
N VAL A 79 -3.53 15.91 -13.67
CA VAL A 79 -3.01 14.70 -13.02
C VAL A 79 -3.51 14.58 -11.58
N VAL A 80 -3.51 15.67 -10.80
CA VAL A 80 -4.00 15.66 -9.41
C VAL A 80 -5.48 15.28 -9.37
N ARG A 81 -6.29 15.78 -10.32
CA ARG A 81 -7.70 15.43 -10.44
C ARG A 81 -7.90 13.97 -10.83
N GLU A 82 -7.19 13.52 -11.86
CA GLU A 82 -7.24 12.12 -12.30
C GLU A 82 -6.83 11.15 -11.17
N LEU A 83 -5.84 11.54 -10.36
CA LEU A 83 -5.47 10.81 -9.15
C LEU A 83 -6.58 10.83 -8.10
N ALA A 84 -7.24 11.97 -7.88
CA ALA A 84 -8.35 12.07 -6.93
C ALA A 84 -9.54 11.19 -7.35
N ASP A 85 -9.90 11.19 -8.64
CA ASP A 85 -11.00 10.42 -9.20
C ASP A 85 -10.72 8.90 -9.19
N ASN A 86 -9.48 8.50 -9.46
CA ASN A 86 -9.08 7.09 -9.48
C ASN A 86 -8.60 6.56 -8.11
N SER A 87 -8.43 7.42 -7.10
CA SER A 87 -7.95 7.01 -5.78
C SER A 87 -9.02 6.27 -4.99
N ASP A 88 -8.85 4.96 -4.85
CA ASP A 88 -9.57 4.20 -3.84
C ASP A 88 -8.99 4.56 -2.45
N LYS A 89 -9.69 5.46 -1.74
CA LYS A 89 -9.30 5.92 -0.40
C LYS A 89 -9.20 4.77 0.60
N ASP A 90 -10.06 3.75 0.46
CA ASP A 90 -10.06 2.60 1.35
C ASP A 90 -8.82 1.73 1.10
N GLU A 91 -8.46 1.50 -0.18
CA GLU A 91 -7.21 0.82 -0.57
C GLU A 91 -5.97 1.55 -0.01
N ALA A 92 -5.87 2.86 -0.25
CA ALA A 92 -4.75 3.66 0.23
C ALA A 92 -4.65 3.64 1.76
N SER A 93 -5.77 3.82 2.45
CA SER A 93 -5.87 3.73 3.91
C SER A 93 -5.35 2.40 4.42
N LEU A 94 -5.82 1.28 3.84
CA LEU A 94 -5.38 -0.06 4.24
C LEU A 94 -3.87 -0.26 4.07
N ILE A 95 -3.31 0.17 2.93
CA ILE A 95 -1.87 0.07 2.66
C ILE A 95 -1.07 0.85 3.71
N HIS A 96 -1.48 2.08 4.03
CA HIS A 96 -0.80 2.91 5.01
C HIS A 96 -0.92 2.37 6.44
N LEU A 97 -2.10 1.90 6.84
CA LEU A 97 -2.30 1.28 8.15
C LEU A 97 -1.42 0.06 8.35
N VAL A 98 -1.27 -0.80 7.33
CA VAL A 98 -0.36 -1.95 7.40
C VAL A 98 1.09 -1.52 7.57
N ARG A 99 1.53 -0.48 6.85
CA ARG A 99 2.90 0.06 7.01
C ARG A 99 3.14 0.61 8.42
N ILE A 100 2.14 1.29 8.99
CA ILE A 100 2.18 1.79 10.37
C ILE A 100 2.24 0.61 11.36
N LEU A 101 1.43 -0.43 11.15
CA LEU A 101 1.45 -1.64 11.99
C LEU A 101 2.82 -2.32 11.98
N ASP A 102 3.41 -2.50 10.80
CA ASP A 102 4.73 -3.14 10.67
C ASP A 102 5.84 -2.27 11.31
N GLU A 103 5.74 -0.94 11.26
CA GLU A 103 6.69 -0.05 11.93
C GLU A 103 6.50 -0.03 13.45
N ALA A 104 5.26 -0.13 13.94
CA ALA A 104 4.96 -0.31 15.36
C ALA A 104 5.53 -1.64 15.87
N ASP A 105 5.36 -2.74 15.12
CA ASP A 105 5.92 -4.06 15.46
C ASP A 105 7.47 -4.00 15.54
N ARG A 106 8.13 -3.28 14.62
CA ARG A 106 9.59 -3.07 14.66
C ARG A 106 10.03 -2.23 15.84
N SER A 107 9.31 -1.15 16.13
CA SER A 107 9.62 -0.22 17.21
C SER A 107 9.47 -0.91 18.57
N LEU A 108 8.37 -1.65 18.77
CA LEU A 108 8.16 -2.52 19.93
C LEU A 108 9.34 -3.48 20.11
N SER A 109 9.71 -4.21 19.05
CA SER A 109 10.78 -5.21 19.12
C SER A 109 12.12 -4.59 19.51
N LYS A 110 12.52 -3.48 18.85
CA LYS A 110 13.78 -2.79 19.13
C LYS A 110 13.84 -2.21 20.53
N LEU A 111 12.76 -1.57 20.98
CA LEU A 111 12.72 -0.96 22.31
C LEU A 111 12.71 -2.03 23.41
N SER A 112 11.98 -3.13 23.22
CA SER A 112 12.02 -4.28 24.13
C SER A 112 13.42 -4.87 24.26
N GLU A 113 14.15 -5.01 23.15
CA GLU A 113 15.55 -5.45 23.15
C GLU A 113 16.45 -4.48 23.95
N LYS A 114 16.27 -3.16 23.80
CA LYS A 114 17.07 -2.18 24.56
C LYS A 114 16.79 -2.19 26.05
N ILE A 115 15.54 -2.44 26.47
CA ILE A 115 15.20 -2.64 27.88
C ILE A 115 15.88 -3.90 28.42
N GLU A 116 15.86 -4.98 27.64
CA GLU A 116 16.51 -6.24 28.01
C GLU A 116 18.03 -6.06 28.14
N ASP A 117 18.68 -5.38 27.18
CA ASP A 117 20.11 -5.07 27.23
C ASP A 117 20.49 -4.30 28.51
N TYR A 118 19.70 -3.28 28.87
CA TYR A 118 19.92 -2.50 30.08
C TYR A 118 19.78 -3.35 31.34
N TYR A 119 18.72 -4.16 31.41
CA TYR A 119 18.48 -5.04 32.56
C TYR A 119 19.62 -6.07 32.73
N ILE A 120 20.12 -6.63 31.62
CA ILE A 120 21.24 -7.58 31.63
C ILE A 120 22.53 -6.89 32.10
N ALA A 121 22.79 -5.65 31.67
CA ALA A 121 23.97 -4.91 32.08
C ALA A 121 24.02 -4.67 33.61
N LEU A 122 22.85 -4.49 34.24
CA LEU A 122 22.72 -4.34 35.69
C LEU A 122 22.76 -5.67 36.45
N ASN A 123 22.33 -6.78 35.82
CA ASN A 123 22.27 -8.09 36.45
C ASN A 123 23.07 -9.18 35.70
N PRO A 124 24.42 -9.06 35.58
CA PRO A 124 25.23 -10.03 34.83
C PRO A 124 25.15 -11.47 35.35
N ALA A 125 24.88 -11.67 36.64
CA ALA A 125 24.80 -12.99 37.26
C ALA A 125 23.51 -13.76 36.89
N GLU A 126 22.45 -13.07 36.46
CA GLU A 126 21.17 -13.71 36.08
C GLU A 126 21.20 -14.31 34.66
N LEU A 127 22.30 -14.18 33.92
CA LEU A 127 22.49 -14.73 32.57
C LEU A 127 22.47 -16.27 32.52
N ALA A 128 22.75 -16.95 33.64
CA ALA A 128 23.13 -18.36 33.64
C ALA A 128 21.98 -19.38 33.54
N GLY A 129 20.69 -18.98 33.55
CA GLY A 129 19.64 -20.00 33.61
C GLY A 129 18.18 -19.63 33.29
N TYR A 130 17.85 -18.37 32.94
CA TYR A 130 16.45 -18.01 32.77
C TYR A 130 16.01 -18.06 31.30
N GLN A 131 14.90 -18.75 31.02
CA GLN A 131 14.14 -18.52 29.79
C GLN A 131 13.68 -17.06 29.83
N ARG A 132 14.39 -16.20 29.08
CA ARG A 132 14.16 -14.75 29.02
C ARG A 132 12.75 -14.47 28.55
N ASN A 133 11.86 -14.16 29.48
CA ASN A 133 10.54 -13.67 29.15
C ASN A 133 10.56 -12.15 29.26
N ILE A 134 10.91 -11.51 28.13
CA ILE A 134 10.89 -10.05 27.96
C ILE A 134 9.56 -9.46 28.45
N ARG A 135 8.46 -10.20 28.27
CA ARG A 135 7.13 -9.75 28.67
C ARG A 135 6.96 -9.67 30.18
N SER A 136 7.50 -10.64 30.93
CA SER A 136 7.46 -10.57 32.40
C SER A 136 8.39 -9.49 32.93
N LEU A 137 9.54 -9.27 32.27
CA LEU A 137 10.43 -8.16 32.61
C LEU A 137 9.72 -6.81 32.46
N ILE A 138 9.09 -6.55 31.31
CA ILE A 138 8.32 -5.32 31.06
C ILE A 138 7.18 -5.16 32.08
N ASP A 139 6.51 -6.25 32.47
CA ASP A 139 5.46 -6.21 33.49
C ASP A 139 6.02 -5.85 34.89
N THR A 140 7.18 -6.40 35.27
CA THR A 140 7.86 -6.03 36.51
C THR A 140 8.27 -4.56 36.51
N LEU A 141 8.93 -4.10 35.44
CA LEU A 141 9.37 -2.72 35.30
C LEU A 141 8.21 -1.72 35.32
N THR A 142 7.05 -2.11 34.77
CA THR A 142 5.83 -1.30 34.83
C THR A 142 5.33 -1.09 36.27
N LYS A 143 5.53 -2.08 37.16
CA LYS A 143 5.12 -2.03 38.58
C LYS A 143 6.14 -1.30 39.46
N THR A 144 7.42 -1.33 39.10
CA THR A 144 8.50 -0.66 39.85
C THR A 144 8.57 0.83 39.49
N THR A 145 7.92 1.68 40.27
CA THR A 145 7.85 3.15 40.00
C THR A 145 9.21 3.85 40.07
N GLU A 146 10.14 3.34 40.88
CA GLU A 146 11.47 3.92 41.07
C GLU A 146 12.43 3.62 39.92
N ASP A 147 12.09 2.67 39.05
CA ASP A 147 12.94 2.28 37.93
C ASP A 147 12.95 3.38 36.84
N PRO A 148 14.14 3.79 36.33
CA PRO A 148 14.23 4.82 35.29
C PRO A 148 13.49 4.43 34.00
N LEU A 149 13.30 3.14 33.73
CA LEU A 149 12.59 2.62 32.57
C LEU A 149 11.09 2.42 32.80
N ASN A 150 10.55 2.71 33.99
CA ASN A 150 9.13 2.51 34.31
C ASN A 150 8.18 3.18 33.28
N ARG A 151 8.48 4.43 32.92
CA ARG A 151 7.69 5.18 31.93
C ARG A 151 7.75 4.52 30.54
N MET A 152 8.94 4.10 30.13
CA MET A 152 9.14 3.44 28.84
C MET A 152 8.46 2.07 28.79
N ALA A 153 8.47 1.31 29.89
CA ALA A 153 7.75 0.04 30.01
C ALA A 153 6.22 0.24 29.87
N LYS A 154 5.66 1.29 30.49
CA LYS A 154 4.24 1.67 30.33
C LYS A 154 3.92 2.08 28.90
N ASP A 155 4.76 2.89 28.27
CA ASP A 155 4.56 3.32 26.88
C ASP A 155 4.62 2.13 25.91
N LEU A 156 5.48 1.15 26.17
CA LEU A 156 5.51 -0.10 25.40
C LEU A 156 4.25 -0.94 25.55
N GLN A 157 3.69 -1.04 26.76
CA GLN A 157 2.42 -1.73 26.96
C GLN A 157 1.29 -1.03 26.19
N ARG A 158 1.20 0.29 26.25
CA ARG A 158 0.22 1.09 25.48
C ARG A 158 0.40 0.93 23.97
N LEU A 159 1.65 0.91 23.50
CA LEU A 159 1.94 0.69 22.08
C LEU A 159 1.56 -0.73 21.65
N GLN A 160 1.75 -1.73 22.51
CA GLN A 160 1.32 -3.11 22.27
C GLN A 160 -0.21 -3.22 22.18
N GLU A 161 -0.95 -2.53 23.05
CA GLU A 161 -2.41 -2.43 22.97
C GLU A 161 -2.84 -1.75 21.67
N THR A 162 -2.26 -0.59 21.35
CA THR A 162 -2.54 0.16 20.11
C THR A 162 -2.30 -0.71 18.88
N ARG A 163 -1.21 -1.48 18.86
CA ARG A 163 -0.87 -2.44 17.82
C ARG A 163 -1.96 -3.50 17.66
N THR A 164 -2.53 -4.01 18.75
CA THR A 164 -3.63 -5.00 18.69
C THR A 164 -4.90 -4.41 18.10
N THR A 165 -5.26 -3.18 18.48
CA THR A 165 -6.40 -2.46 17.93
C THR A 165 -6.22 -2.19 16.44
N LEU A 166 -5.06 -1.68 16.03
CA LEU A 166 -4.73 -1.47 14.61
C LEU A 166 -4.83 -2.75 13.80
N ALA A 167 -4.32 -3.87 14.32
CA ALA A 167 -4.43 -5.16 13.63
C ALA A 167 -5.89 -5.60 13.44
N HIS A 168 -6.78 -5.30 14.40
CA HIS A 168 -8.21 -5.59 14.28
C HIS A 168 -8.87 -4.70 13.21
N ASP A 169 -8.59 -3.40 13.22
CA ASP A 169 -9.13 -2.46 12.23
C ASP A 169 -8.66 -2.76 10.81
N ILE A 170 -7.37 -3.07 10.64
CA ILE A 170 -6.80 -3.56 9.37
C ILE A 170 -7.52 -4.83 8.94
N GLY A 171 -7.83 -5.72 9.88
CA GLY A 171 -8.58 -6.94 9.62
C GLY A 171 -9.93 -6.67 8.97
N ARG A 172 -10.73 -5.81 9.60
CA ARG A 172 -12.06 -5.40 9.12
C ARG A 172 -12.00 -4.70 7.76
N LEU A 173 -11.04 -3.80 7.55
CA LEU A 173 -10.86 -3.12 6.26
C LEU A 173 -10.44 -4.09 5.16
N ALA A 174 -9.56 -5.05 5.46
CA ALA A 174 -9.13 -6.05 4.50
C ALA A 174 -10.26 -6.99 4.07
N GLU A 175 -11.19 -7.34 4.97
CA GLU A 175 -12.38 -8.12 4.62
C GLU A 175 -13.32 -7.35 3.66
N LYS A 176 -13.39 -6.03 3.82
CA LYS A 176 -14.16 -5.16 2.90
C LYS A 176 -13.49 -5.02 1.53
N ILE A 177 -12.17 -4.80 1.49
CA ILE A 177 -11.42 -4.47 0.26
C ILE A 177 -11.00 -5.73 -0.51
N LEU A 178 -10.67 -6.81 0.19
CA LEU A 178 -10.17 -8.08 -0.34
C LEU A 178 -10.94 -9.27 0.28
N PRO A 179 -12.26 -9.40 0.05
CA PRO A 179 -13.07 -10.43 0.70
C PRO A 179 -12.60 -11.85 0.36
N ASN A 180 -12.24 -12.12 -0.90
CA ASN A 180 -11.87 -13.46 -1.35
C ASN A 180 -10.48 -13.87 -0.84
N MET A 181 -9.48 -12.97 -0.92
CA MET A 181 -8.17 -13.26 -0.35
C MET A 181 -8.22 -13.42 1.18
N SER A 182 -8.97 -12.55 1.86
CA SER A 182 -9.13 -12.58 3.32
C SER A 182 -9.74 -13.90 3.79
N ALA A 183 -10.73 -14.43 3.06
CA ALA A 183 -11.32 -15.74 3.34
C ALA A 183 -10.32 -16.90 3.18
N LEU A 184 -9.35 -16.81 2.25
CA LEU A 184 -8.41 -17.89 1.96
C LEU A 184 -7.18 -17.92 2.87
N CYS A 185 -6.52 -16.77 3.10
CA CYS A 185 -5.26 -16.71 3.86
C CYS A 185 -5.33 -15.86 5.14
N GLY A 186 -6.51 -15.30 5.43
CA GLY A 186 -6.74 -14.40 6.56
C GLY A 186 -6.54 -12.93 6.19
N PRO A 187 -7.23 -12.02 6.88
CA PRO A 187 -7.27 -10.61 6.48
C PRO A 187 -5.92 -9.91 6.66
N LEU A 188 -5.18 -10.18 7.74
CA LEU A 188 -3.86 -9.59 7.97
C LEU A 188 -2.82 -10.00 6.92
N VAL A 189 -2.85 -11.25 6.46
CA VAL A 189 -1.92 -11.73 5.42
C VAL A 189 -2.28 -11.08 4.08
N SER A 190 -3.57 -10.99 3.76
CA SER A 190 -4.06 -10.33 2.55
C SER A 190 -3.70 -8.84 2.52
N ALA A 191 -3.91 -8.14 3.63
CA ALA A 191 -3.54 -6.73 3.78
C ALA A 191 -2.03 -6.51 3.60
N ARG A 192 -1.18 -7.38 4.15
CA ARG A 192 0.28 -7.31 3.95
C ARG A 192 0.71 -7.57 2.51
N LEU A 193 0.06 -8.50 1.82
CA LEU A 193 0.30 -8.73 0.39
C LEU A 193 -0.04 -7.50 -0.43
N LEU A 194 -1.20 -6.88 -0.18
CA LEU A 194 -1.61 -5.64 -0.83
C LEU A 194 -0.64 -4.48 -0.53
N ALA A 195 -0.31 -4.26 0.74
CA ALA A 195 0.60 -3.19 1.14
C ALA A 195 1.99 -3.33 0.52
N LYS A 196 2.45 -4.57 0.33
CA LYS A 196 3.72 -4.88 -0.34
C LYS A 196 3.62 -4.75 -1.87
N ALA A 197 2.48 -5.07 -2.48
CA ALA A 197 2.24 -4.90 -3.91
C ALA A 197 2.04 -3.43 -4.30
N GLY A 198 1.51 -2.61 -3.39
CA GLY A 198 1.30 -1.18 -3.59
C GLY A 198 -0.01 -0.84 -4.29
N SER A 199 -0.64 -1.78 -5.00
CA SER A 199 -2.03 -1.64 -5.46
C SER A 199 -2.74 -2.97 -5.70
N LYS A 200 -4.09 -2.97 -5.70
CA LYS A 200 -4.92 -4.13 -6.09
C LYS A 200 -4.61 -4.57 -7.53
N GLN A 201 -4.41 -3.62 -8.43
CA GLN A 201 -4.07 -3.86 -9.84
C GLN A 201 -2.75 -4.61 -9.97
N HIS A 202 -1.70 -4.14 -9.29
CA HIS A 202 -0.41 -4.83 -9.32
C HIS A 202 -0.54 -6.24 -8.73
N LEU A 203 -1.19 -6.37 -7.57
CA LEU A 203 -1.41 -7.64 -6.88
C LEU A 203 -2.12 -8.68 -7.77
N ALA A 204 -3.17 -8.27 -8.50
CA ALA A 204 -3.92 -9.16 -9.40
C ALA A 204 -3.14 -9.55 -10.68
N SER A 205 -2.20 -8.71 -11.11
CA SER A 205 -1.34 -8.98 -12.27
C SER A 205 -0.18 -9.95 -11.95
N MET A 206 0.16 -10.12 -10.67
CA MET A 206 1.29 -10.95 -10.26
C MET A 206 1.07 -12.44 -10.61
N PRO A 207 2.09 -13.13 -11.16
CA PRO A 207 2.01 -14.57 -11.35
C PRO A 207 2.08 -15.29 -10.01
N ALA A 208 1.50 -16.49 -9.95
CA ALA A 208 1.44 -17.30 -8.74
C ALA A 208 2.84 -17.62 -8.17
N SER A 209 3.85 -17.81 -9.03
CA SER A 209 5.24 -18.00 -8.60
C SER A 209 5.80 -16.80 -7.85
N SER A 210 5.52 -15.58 -8.31
CA SER A 210 5.91 -14.36 -7.61
C SER A 210 5.15 -14.19 -6.29
N LEU A 211 3.83 -14.43 -6.29
CA LEU A 211 3.02 -14.41 -5.06
C LEU A 211 3.51 -15.42 -4.02
N GLN A 212 3.99 -16.59 -4.45
CA GLN A 212 4.51 -17.63 -3.55
C GLN A 212 5.68 -17.11 -2.72
N VAL A 213 6.64 -16.44 -3.35
CA VAL A 213 7.87 -15.94 -2.70
C VAL A 213 7.79 -14.47 -2.33
N PHE A 214 6.61 -13.85 -2.45
CA PHE A 214 6.47 -12.41 -2.28
C PHE A 214 6.85 -11.95 -0.87
N GLY A 215 7.80 -11.02 -0.77
CA GLY A 215 8.37 -10.57 0.50
C GLY A 215 9.58 -11.38 0.99
N ALA A 216 10.01 -12.44 0.30
CA ALA A 216 11.26 -13.16 0.58
C ALA A 216 12.48 -12.57 -0.18
N GLY A 217 12.50 -11.25 -0.39
CA GLY A 217 13.43 -10.59 -1.32
C GLY A 217 14.92 -10.87 -1.03
N SER A 218 15.33 -10.86 0.24
CA SER A 218 16.72 -11.15 0.63
C SER A 218 17.12 -12.59 0.28
N SER A 219 16.33 -13.59 0.65
CA SER A 219 16.59 -15.00 0.35
C SER A 219 16.51 -15.29 -1.15
N LEU A 220 15.58 -14.65 -1.87
CA LEU A 220 15.47 -14.78 -3.31
C LEU A 220 16.70 -14.20 -4.02
N PHE A 221 17.17 -13.04 -3.57
CA PHE A 221 18.37 -12.41 -4.14
C PHE A 221 19.61 -13.30 -3.94
N VAL A 222 19.80 -13.87 -2.74
CA VAL A 222 20.89 -14.81 -2.47
C VAL A 222 20.79 -16.08 -3.31
N HIS A 223 19.57 -16.56 -3.60
CA HIS A 223 19.37 -17.66 -4.54
C HIS A 223 19.83 -17.29 -5.96
N LEU A 224 19.44 -16.10 -6.45
CA LEU A 224 19.77 -15.65 -7.80
C LEU A 224 21.26 -15.34 -7.98
N THR A 225 21.93 -14.83 -6.95
CA THR A 225 23.36 -14.47 -7.03
C THR A 225 24.29 -15.64 -6.71
N ALA A 226 23.98 -16.45 -5.70
CA ALA A 226 24.87 -17.50 -5.20
C ALA A 226 24.39 -18.92 -5.54
N GLY A 227 23.28 -19.09 -6.26
CA GLY A 227 22.78 -20.41 -6.68
C GLY A 227 22.29 -21.30 -5.53
N THR A 228 21.99 -20.72 -4.35
CA THR A 228 21.50 -21.47 -3.18
C THR A 228 20.10 -22.04 -3.41
N ASN A 229 19.51 -22.78 -2.46
CA ASN A 229 18.14 -23.26 -2.65
C ASN A 229 17.13 -22.10 -2.65
N PRO A 230 16.14 -22.06 -3.58
CA PRO A 230 15.16 -20.99 -3.63
C PRO A 230 14.26 -20.96 -2.39
N PRO A 231 13.77 -19.77 -1.97
CA PRO A 231 12.83 -19.68 -0.88
C PRO A 231 11.51 -20.38 -1.23
N LYS A 232 10.96 -21.14 -0.27
CA LYS A 232 9.72 -21.90 -0.48
C LYS A 232 8.46 -21.03 -0.38
N HIS A 233 8.56 -19.92 0.33
CA HIS A 233 7.44 -19.03 0.66
C HIS A 233 7.93 -17.66 1.11
N GLY A 234 7.13 -16.62 0.88
CA GLY A 234 7.31 -15.29 1.44
C GLY A 234 6.30 -14.98 2.55
N ILE A 235 5.62 -13.83 2.45
CA ILE A 235 4.61 -13.34 3.43
C ILE A 235 3.53 -14.39 3.69
N ILE A 236 3.13 -15.14 2.66
CA ILE A 236 2.11 -16.19 2.77
C ILE A 236 2.43 -17.27 3.81
N TYR A 237 3.69 -17.42 4.22
CA TYR A 237 4.06 -18.35 5.30
C TYR A 237 3.37 -18.05 6.63
N GLN A 238 2.99 -16.79 6.86
CA GLN A 238 2.29 -16.37 8.07
C GLN A 238 0.88 -16.98 8.19
N TYR A 239 0.30 -17.45 7.08
CA TYR A 239 -0.97 -18.15 7.09
C TYR A 239 -0.86 -19.46 7.88
N LYS A 240 -1.78 -19.66 8.83
CA LYS A 240 -1.79 -20.81 9.73
C LYS A 240 -1.76 -22.15 8.98
N GLY A 241 -2.44 -22.27 7.83
CA GLY A 241 -2.47 -23.51 7.05
C GLY A 241 -1.10 -23.92 6.50
N ILE A 242 -0.23 -22.95 6.17
CA ILE A 242 1.15 -23.24 5.74
C ILE A 242 2.05 -23.47 6.96
N ARG A 243 1.97 -22.62 7.98
CA ARG A 243 2.84 -22.69 9.17
C ARG A 243 2.72 -24.03 9.91
N HIS A 244 1.50 -24.53 10.07
CA HIS A 244 1.22 -25.79 10.77
C HIS A 244 1.38 -27.03 9.88
N ALA A 245 1.52 -26.89 8.56
CA ALA A 245 1.79 -28.04 7.69
C ALA A 245 3.16 -28.66 7.98
N LYS A 246 3.26 -29.99 7.85
CA LYS A 246 4.53 -30.74 7.96
C LYS A 246 5.58 -30.12 7.02
N ARG A 247 6.83 -30.01 7.47
CA ARG A 247 7.92 -29.30 6.74
C ARG A 247 8.07 -29.72 5.27
N ARG A 248 7.88 -31.01 4.98
CA ARG A 248 7.93 -31.57 3.62
C ARG A 248 6.81 -31.06 2.69
N PHE A 249 5.63 -30.73 3.23
CA PHE A 249 4.47 -30.29 2.45
C PHE A 249 4.36 -28.76 2.31
N ARG A 250 5.07 -27.99 3.14
CA ARG A 250 4.99 -26.52 3.12
C ARG A 250 5.18 -25.92 1.72
N GLY A 251 6.16 -26.39 0.95
CA GLY A 251 6.37 -25.90 -0.41
C GLY A 251 5.21 -26.19 -1.36
N ARG A 252 4.61 -27.39 -1.26
CA ARG A 252 3.44 -27.79 -2.06
C ARG A 252 2.21 -26.95 -1.68
N VAL A 253 1.95 -26.80 -0.37
CA VAL A 253 0.84 -25.99 0.14
C VAL A 253 1.02 -24.53 -0.27
N SER A 254 2.20 -23.94 -0.09
CA SER A 254 2.48 -22.54 -0.48
C SER A 254 2.23 -22.30 -1.97
N ARG A 255 2.60 -23.23 -2.84
CA ARG A 255 2.33 -23.12 -4.28
C ARG A 255 0.83 -23.11 -4.58
N VAL A 256 0.07 -24.03 -3.97
CA VAL A 256 -1.39 -24.11 -4.18
C VAL A 256 -2.08 -22.86 -3.63
N VAL A 257 -1.68 -22.40 -2.44
CA VAL A 257 -2.18 -21.14 -1.85
C VAL A 257 -1.92 -19.97 -2.78
N ALA A 258 -0.69 -19.80 -3.28
CA ALA A 258 -0.35 -18.71 -4.18
C ALA A 258 -1.17 -18.74 -5.49
N CYS A 259 -1.42 -19.93 -6.05
CA CYS A 259 -2.30 -20.07 -7.22
C CYS A 259 -3.74 -19.63 -6.93
N GLN A 260 -4.31 -20.05 -5.79
CA GLN A 260 -5.68 -19.64 -5.45
C GLN A 260 -5.73 -18.14 -5.10
N LEU A 261 -4.72 -17.60 -4.42
CA LEU A 261 -4.64 -16.16 -4.12
C LEU A 261 -4.54 -15.29 -5.37
N GLY A 262 -3.82 -15.73 -6.41
CA GLY A 262 -3.78 -15.00 -7.68
C GLY A 262 -5.14 -14.93 -8.38
N ILE A 263 -5.98 -15.97 -8.24
CA ILE A 263 -7.35 -15.95 -8.74
C ILE A 263 -8.23 -15.05 -7.85
N ALA A 264 -8.11 -15.20 -6.52
CA ALA A 264 -8.84 -14.39 -5.55
C ALA A 264 -8.58 -12.89 -5.73
N ALA A 265 -7.32 -12.49 -5.91
CA ALA A 265 -6.93 -11.11 -6.16
C ALA A 265 -7.60 -10.52 -7.41
N LYS A 266 -7.77 -11.33 -8.47
CA LYS A 266 -8.49 -10.91 -9.68
C LYS A 266 -9.99 -10.76 -9.42
N ILE A 267 -10.60 -11.68 -8.67
CA ILE A 267 -12.02 -11.57 -8.30
C ILE A 267 -12.23 -10.32 -7.42
N ASP A 268 -11.36 -10.09 -6.44
CA ASP A 268 -11.41 -8.91 -5.57
C ASP A 268 -11.26 -7.60 -6.37
N LEU A 269 -10.36 -7.54 -7.36
CA LEU A 269 -10.18 -6.35 -8.20
C LEU A 269 -11.37 -6.10 -9.14
N TYR A 270 -11.83 -7.12 -9.87
CA TYR A 270 -12.81 -6.92 -10.95
C TYR A 270 -14.27 -7.02 -10.50
N ARG A 271 -14.56 -7.79 -9.44
CA ARG A 271 -15.92 -7.97 -8.93
C ARG A 271 -16.15 -7.26 -7.59
N GLY A 272 -15.13 -7.18 -6.74
CA GLY A 272 -15.23 -6.54 -5.42
C GLY A 272 -16.18 -7.23 -4.43
N VAL A 273 -16.73 -8.41 -4.77
CA VAL A 273 -17.66 -9.16 -3.93
C VAL A 273 -17.12 -10.56 -3.63
N SER A 274 -17.54 -11.10 -2.49
CA SER A 274 -17.18 -12.47 -2.07
C SER A 274 -17.82 -13.50 -3.01
N ASP A 275 -17.02 -14.44 -3.52
CA ASP A 275 -17.47 -15.59 -4.30
C ASP A 275 -17.33 -16.86 -3.44
N GLU A 276 -18.42 -17.21 -2.75
CA GLU A 276 -18.45 -18.33 -1.80
C GLU A 276 -18.14 -19.68 -2.48
N ILE A 277 -18.59 -19.85 -3.73
CA ILE A 277 -18.37 -21.08 -4.50
C ILE A 277 -16.88 -21.23 -4.79
N PHE A 278 -16.23 -20.15 -5.21
CA PHE A 278 -14.79 -20.12 -5.42
C PHE A 278 -14.04 -20.37 -4.11
N ILE A 279 -14.37 -19.65 -3.03
CA ILE A 279 -13.70 -19.77 -1.73
C ILE A 279 -13.73 -21.21 -1.23
N LYS A 280 -14.89 -21.88 -1.30
CA LYS A 280 -15.04 -23.29 -0.89
C LYS A 280 -14.15 -24.21 -1.72
N LYS A 281 -14.21 -24.13 -3.05
CA LYS A 281 -13.39 -24.96 -3.96
C LYS A 281 -11.88 -24.70 -3.79
N ALA A 282 -11.50 -23.45 -3.59
CA ALA A 282 -10.12 -23.04 -3.35
C ALA A 282 -9.60 -23.57 -2.00
N GLY A 283 -10.41 -23.47 -0.95
CA GLY A 283 -10.12 -24.04 0.38
C GLY A 283 -9.90 -25.54 0.32
N GLU A 284 -10.77 -26.29 -0.36
CA GLU A 284 -10.62 -27.74 -0.54
C GLU A 284 -9.31 -28.12 -1.25
N ARG A 285 -8.91 -27.36 -2.28
CA ARG A 285 -7.62 -27.56 -2.97
C ARG A 285 -6.43 -27.34 -2.04
N ILE A 286 -6.48 -26.29 -1.22
CA ILE A 286 -5.43 -25.98 -0.23
C ILE A 286 -5.35 -27.11 0.82
N CYS A 287 -6.48 -27.56 1.34
CA CYS A 287 -6.53 -28.67 2.29
C CYS A 287 -5.96 -29.98 1.69
N ARG A 288 -6.32 -30.30 0.43
CA ARG A 288 -5.80 -31.48 -0.28
C ARG A 288 -4.29 -31.44 -0.43
N ALA A 289 -3.71 -30.26 -0.66
CA ALA A 289 -2.26 -30.10 -0.80
C ALA A 289 -1.47 -30.41 0.48
N GLY A 290 -2.12 -30.33 1.64
CA GLY A 290 -1.52 -30.63 2.94
C GLY A 290 -1.63 -32.09 3.39
N LYS A 291 -2.42 -32.92 2.68
CA LYS A 291 -2.61 -34.34 3.01
C LYS A 291 -1.55 -35.21 2.33
N GLU A 292 -1.22 -36.33 2.99
CA GLU A 292 -0.53 -37.45 2.34
C GLU A 292 -1.51 -38.09 1.35
N THR A 293 -1.26 -37.87 0.07
CA THR A 293 -1.73 -38.72 -1.03
C THR A 293 -0.79 -39.90 -1.18
#